data_AF-A0A946CPG1-F1
#
_entry.id   AF-A0A946CPG1-F1
#
_cell.length_a   1.000
_cell.length_b   1.000
_cell.length_c   1.000
_cell.angle_alpha   90.00
_cell.angle_beta   90.00
_cell.angle_gamma   90.00
#
_symmetry.space_group_name_H-M   'P 1'
#
loop_
_entity.id
_entity.type
_entity.pdbx_description
1 polymer ?
#
loop_
_entity_poly.entity_id
_entity_poly.type
_entity_poly.pdbx_seq_one_letter_code
_entity_poly.pdbx_strand_id
1 'polypeptide(L)'
;MLSTLSLVMAGILTASFIYMLLAIFGVLRFARKTRQASVAYDVLPMTVLKPVCGLEPELMENLKSFCDQDFATYQVIFAVRDPKDPAIPTIEKVI
;
A
#
# COMPACT_ATOMS: atom_id res chain seq x y z
N MET A 1 45.70 -19.38 -9.99
CA MET A 1 44.69 -19.50 -8.92
C MET A 1 44.11 -18.16 -8.49
N LEU A 2 44.92 -17.15 -8.10
CA LEU A 2 44.39 -15.83 -7.76
C LEU A 2 43.73 -15.11 -8.95
N SER A 3 44.34 -15.14 -10.14
CA SER A 3 43.81 -14.48 -11.34
C SER A 3 42.44 -15.00 -11.80
N THR A 4 42.24 -16.32 -11.73
CA THR A 4 40.97 -16.96 -12.08
C THR A 4 39.87 -16.64 -11.06
N LEU A 5 40.21 -16.59 -9.77
CA LEU A 5 39.27 -16.20 -8.72
C LEU A 5 38.82 -14.74 -8.88
N SER A 6 39.75 -13.83 -9.18
CA SER A 6 39.43 -12.42 -9.44
C SER A 6 38.49 -12.24 -10.63
N LEU A 7 38.66 -13.03 -11.71
CA LEU A 7 37.79 -12.96 -12.88
C LEU A 7 36.37 -13.43 -12.56
N VAL A 8 36.22 -14.51 -11.78
CA VAL A 8 34.91 -15.00 -11.34
C VAL A 8 34.21 -13.97 -10.46
N MET A 9 34.91 -13.39 -9.49
CA MET A 9 34.35 -12.34 -8.63
C MET A 9 33.92 -11.09 -9.43
N ALA A 10 34.74 -10.65 -10.38
CA ALA A 10 34.39 -9.55 -11.27
C ALA A 10 33.15 -9.86 -12.12
N GLY A 11 33.02 -11.11 -12.60
CA GLY A 11 31.84 -11.57 -13.33
C GLY A 11 30.56 -11.50 -12.48
N ILE A 12 30.63 -12.00 -11.24
CA ILE A 12 29.49 -11.97 -10.30
C ILE A 12 29.11 -10.52 -9.98
N LEU A 13 30.07 -9.66 -9.65
CA LEU A 13 29.82 -8.24 -9.37
C LEU A 13 29.16 -7.53 -10.55
N THR A 14 29.62 -7.82 -11.77
CA THR A 14 29.07 -7.24 -12.99
C THR A 14 27.63 -7.70 -13.21
N ALA A 15 27.35 -9.00 -13.03
CA ALA A 15 26.00 -9.55 -13.14
C ALA A 15 25.05 -8.95 -12.07
N SER A 16 25.50 -8.84 -10.82
CA SER A 16 24.75 -8.21 -9.73
C SER A 16 24.46 -6.74 -10.03
N PHE A 17 25.44 -6.00 -10.56
CA PHE A 17 25.25 -4.60 -10.93
C PHE A 17 24.23 -4.44 -12.06
N ILE A 18 24.32 -5.26 -13.11
CA ILE A 18 23.35 -5.27 -14.21
C ILE A 18 21.95 -5.60 -13.68
N TYR A 19 21.82 -6.61 -12.82
CA TYR A 19 20.54 -6.97 -12.19
C TYR A 19 19.96 -5.80 -11.40
N MET A 20 20.76 -5.12 -10.58
CA MET A 20 20.32 -3.94 -9.81
C MET A 20 19.83 -2.81 -10.73
N LEU A 21 20.53 -2.54 -11.83
CA LEU A 21 20.08 -1.55 -12.81
C LEU A 21 18.74 -1.93 -13.46
N LEU A 22 18.57 -3.20 -13.82
CA LEU A 22 17.30 -3.71 -14.38
C LEU A 22 16.16 -3.64 -13.35
N ALA A 23 16.43 -3.97 -12.10
CA ALA A 23 15.45 -3.88 -11.01
C ALA A 23 15.02 -2.43 -10.78
N ILE A 24 15.97 -1.49 -10.70
CA ILE A 24 15.70 -0.05 -10.58
C ILE A 24 14.88 0.43 -11.79
N PHE A 25 15.28 0.05 -13.00
CA PHE A 25 14.54 0.40 -14.21
C PHE A 25 13.10 -0.14 -14.19
N GLY A 26 12.91 -1.39 -13.76
CA GLY A 26 11.60 -2.02 -13.60
C GLY A 26 10.71 -1.26 -12.61
N VAL A 27 11.24 -0.91 -11.43
CA VAL A 27 10.52 -0.14 -10.41
C VAL A 27 10.15 1.25 -10.92
N LEU A 28 11.09 1.97 -11.55
CA LEU A 28 10.83 3.31 -12.10
C LEU A 28 9.79 3.28 -13.22
N ARG A 29 9.84 2.27 -14.10
CA ARG A 29 8.85 2.09 -15.17
C ARG A 29 7.47 1.80 -14.61
N PHE A 30 7.37 0.92 -13.61
CA PHE A 30 6.12 0.61 -12.94
C PHE A 30 5.54 1.84 -12.22
N ALA A 31 6.35 2.53 -11.43
CA ALA A 31 5.92 3.73 -10.70
C ALA A 31 5.37 4.82 -11.64
N ARG A 32 6.03 5.05 -12.78
CA ARG A 32 5.54 5.99 -13.81
C ARG A 32 4.20 5.58 -14.39
N LYS A 33 4.01 4.28 -14.68
CA LYS A 33 2.74 3.75 -15.21
C LYS A 33 1.61 3.89 -14.19
N THR A 34 1.86 3.54 -12.92
CA THR A 34 0.86 3.61 -11.85
C THR A 34 0.45 5.05 -11.57
N ARG A 35 1.40 6.01 -11.58
CA ARG A 35 1.09 7.44 -11.40
C ARG A 35 0.22 8.02 -12.53
N GLN A 36 0.35 7.53 -13.76
CA GLN A 36 -0.54 7.95 -14.85
C GLN A 36 -1.94 7.37 -14.71
N ALA A 37 -2.05 6.14 -14.20
CA ALA A 37 -3.34 5.51 -13.95
C ALA A 37 -4.09 6.18 -12.78
N SER A 38 -3.39 6.58 -11.70
CA SER A 38 -4.03 7.19 -10.53
C SER A 38 -4.81 8.46 -10.88
N VAL A 39 -4.24 9.34 -11.73
CA VAL A 39 -4.91 10.57 -12.19
C VAL A 39 -6.23 10.28 -12.91
N ALA A 40 -6.35 9.15 -13.61
CA ALA A 40 -7.57 8.76 -14.31
C ALA A 40 -8.63 8.15 -13.37
N TYR A 41 -8.21 7.55 -12.24
CA TYR A 41 -9.12 6.95 -11.26
C TYR A 41 -9.59 7.95 -10.20
N ASP A 42 -8.79 8.98 -9.87
CA ASP A 42 -9.13 10.04 -8.91
C ASP A 42 -10.41 10.81 -9.27
N VAL A 43 -10.97 10.61 -10.47
CA VAL A 43 -12.19 11.28 -10.94
C VAL A 43 -13.47 10.46 -10.68
N LEU A 44 -13.37 9.18 -10.32
CA LEU A 44 -14.52 8.29 -10.14
C LEU A 44 -14.84 8.15 -8.64
N PRO A 45 -16.10 8.42 -8.21
CA PRO A 45 -16.50 8.16 -6.84
C PRO A 45 -16.31 6.69 -6.44
N MET A 46 -15.69 6.45 -5.29
CA MET A 46 -15.47 5.10 -4.75
C MET A 46 -16.17 4.89 -3.41
N THR A 47 -16.59 3.66 -3.12
CA THR A 47 -17.13 3.27 -1.81
C THR A 47 -16.26 2.17 -1.20
N VAL A 48 -15.77 2.41 0.01
CA VAL A 48 -14.99 1.46 0.82
C VAL A 48 -15.89 0.87 1.89
N LEU A 49 -16.13 -0.43 1.82
CA LEU A 49 -16.80 -1.17 2.89
C LEU A 49 -15.75 -1.71 3.86
N LYS A 50 -15.78 -1.27 5.11
CA LYS A 50 -14.91 -1.74 6.19
C LYS A 50 -15.72 -2.49 7.25
N PRO A 51 -15.70 -3.83 7.25
CA PRO A 51 -16.23 -4.60 8.36
C PRO A 51 -15.45 -4.35 9.65
N VAL A 52 -16.17 -4.23 10.77
CA VAL A 52 -15.63 -4.02 12.11
C VAL A 52 -16.24 -5.02 13.08
N CYS A 53 -15.40 -5.60 13.94
CA CYS A 53 -15.82 -6.57 14.95
C CYS A 53 -14.94 -6.43 16.19
N GLY A 54 -15.50 -5.93 17.28
CA GLY A 54 -14.83 -5.78 18.56
C GLY A 54 -13.70 -4.74 18.58
N LEU A 55 -12.96 -4.72 19.70
CA LEU A 55 -11.87 -3.78 19.94
C LEU A 55 -10.54 -4.40 19.52
N GLU A 56 -10.12 -4.13 18.28
CA GLU A 56 -8.78 -4.46 17.82
C GLU A 56 -7.75 -3.48 18.40
N PRO A 57 -6.46 -3.88 18.53
CA PRO A 57 -5.39 -2.94 18.82
C PRO A 57 -5.41 -1.78 17.84
N GLU A 58 -5.22 -0.56 18.36
CA GLU A 58 -5.16 0.67 17.55
C GLU A 58 -6.43 0.91 16.69
N LEU A 59 -7.58 0.35 17.09
CA LEU A 59 -8.83 0.44 16.31
C LEU A 59 -9.13 1.85 15.81
N MET A 60 -9.02 2.87 16.66
CA MET A 60 -9.31 4.25 16.29
C MET A 60 -8.39 4.77 15.18
N GLU A 61 -7.09 4.51 15.29
CA GLU A 61 -6.09 4.95 14.31
C GLU A 61 -6.28 4.21 12.99
N ASN A 62 -6.55 2.90 13.06
CA ASN A 62 -6.88 2.08 11.92
C ASN A 62 -8.14 2.58 11.20
N LEU A 63 -9.23 2.86 11.91
CA LEU A 63 -10.47 3.38 11.31
C LEU A 63 -10.26 4.79 10.73
N LYS A 64 -9.54 5.66 11.45
CA LYS A 64 -9.20 7.01 10.97
C LYS A 64 -8.43 6.96 9.66
N SER A 65 -7.54 5.98 9.48
CA SER A 65 -6.79 5.85 8.23
C SER A 65 -7.70 5.70 7.01
N PHE A 66 -8.86 5.02 7.12
CA PHE A 66 -9.82 4.92 6.01
C PHE A 66 -10.54 6.24 5.70
N CYS A 67 -10.71 7.10 6.71
CA CYS A 67 -11.32 8.41 6.56
C CYS A 67 -10.32 9.45 6.02
N ASP A 68 -9.02 9.23 6.13
CA ASP A 68 -7.94 10.15 5.73
C ASP A 68 -7.21 9.60 4.48
N GLN A 69 -7.90 9.59 3.34
CA GLN A 69 -7.37 9.09 2.07
C GLN A 69 -7.08 10.24 1.11
N ASP A 70 -5.95 10.16 0.40
CA ASP A 70 -5.59 11.08 -0.69
C ASP A 70 -6.34 10.70 -1.98
N PHE A 71 -7.68 10.69 -1.91
CA PHE A 71 -8.57 10.35 -3.01
C PHE A 71 -9.69 11.39 -3.12
N ALA A 72 -10.02 11.83 -4.34
CA ALA A 72 -10.82 13.06 -4.49
C ALA A 72 -12.28 12.94 -4.03
N THR A 73 -12.93 11.81 -4.25
CA THR A 73 -14.33 11.60 -3.81
C THR A 73 -14.54 10.14 -3.46
N TYR A 74 -14.80 9.87 -2.18
CA TYR A 74 -15.06 8.52 -1.70
C TYR A 74 -16.03 8.51 -0.52
N GLN A 75 -16.57 7.34 -0.24
CA GLN A 75 -17.41 7.05 0.91
C GLN A 75 -16.81 5.87 1.68
N VAL A 76 -16.79 5.96 3.00
CA VAL A 76 -16.46 4.84 3.89
C VAL A 76 -17.73 4.37 4.57
N ILE A 77 -17.99 3.06 4.52
CA ILE A 77 -19.10 2.41 5.22
C ILE A 77 -18.50 1.45 6.25
N PHE A 78 -18.66 1.78 7.53
CA PHE A 78 -18.32 0.87 8.63
C PHE A 78 -19.47 -0.09 8.88
N ALA A 79 -19.23 -1.39 8.66
CA ALA A 79 -20.23 -2.43 8.85
C ALA A 79 -19.96 -3.20 10.14
N VAL A 80 -20.86 -3.10 11.10
CA VAL A 80 -20.88 -3.90 12.34
C VAL A 80 -21.96 -4.98 12.24
N ARG A 81 -21.63 -6.19 12.69
CA ARG A 81 -22.58 -7.32 12.67
C ARG A 81 -23.55 -7.30 13.84
N ASP A 82 -23.05 -6.95 15.03
CA ASP A 82 -23.84 -6.89 16.26
C ASP A 82 -24.12 -5.42 16.60
N PRO A 83 -25.37 -4.98 16.80
CA PRO A 83 -25.68 -3.62 17.24
C PRO A 83 -25.14 -3.28 18.64
N LYS A 84 -24.64 -4.27 19.39
CA LYS A 84 -23.96 -4.10 20.69
C LYS A 84 -22.44 -4.23 20.59
N ASP A 85 -21.87 -4.22 19.38
CA ASP A 85 -20.43 -4.35 19.20
C ASP A 85 -19.68 -3.21 19.93
N PRO A 86 -18.69 -3.52 20.77
CA PRO A 86 -17.96 -2.51 21.53
C PRO A 86 -17.12 -1.56 20.67
N ALA A 87 -16.96 -1.83 19.36
CA ALA A 87 -16.33 -0.93 18.42
C ALA A 87 -17.18 0.30 18.07
N ILE A 88 -18.51 0.24 18.24
CA ILE A 88 -19.44 1.30 17.82
C ILE A 88 -19.05 2.68 18.37
N PRO A 89 -18.76 2.86 19.69
CA PRO A 89 -18.34 4.14 20.22
C PRO A 89 -17.00 4.65 19.66
N THR A 90 -16.16 3.77 19.10
CA THR A 90 -14.92 4.17 18.43
C THR A 90 -15.19 4.58 16.98
N ILE A 91 -16.08 3.87 16.28
CA ILE A 91 -16.56 4.23 14.94
C ILE A 91 -17.22 5.62 14.97
N GLU A 92 -18.10 5.88 15.95
CA GLU A 92 -18.79 7.17 16.09
C GLU A 92 -17.85 8.37 16.31
N LYS A 93 -16.62 8.13 16.78
CA LYS A 93 -15.63 9.20 16.97
C LYS A 93 -14.87 9.59 15.70
N VAL A 94 -14.94 8.77 14.64
CA VAL A 94 -14.16 8.95 13.40
C VAL A 94 -15.02 9.24 12.17
N ILE A 95 -16.35 9.25 12.33
CA ILE A 95 -17.33 9.63 11.30
C ILE A 95 -17.75 11.09 11.43
#